data_AF-A0A6V7XMH9-F1
#
_entry.id   AF-A0A6V7XMH9-F1
#
_cell.length_a   1.000
_cell.length_b   1.000
_cell.length_c   1.000
_cell.angle_alpha   90.00
_cell.angle_beta   90.00
_cell.angle_gamma   90.00
#
_symmetry.space_group_name_H-M   'P 1'
#
loop_
_entity.id
_entity.type
_entity.pdbx_description
1 polymer ?
#
loop_
_entity_poly.entity_id
_entity_poly.type
_entity_poly.pdbx_seq_one_letter_code
_entity_poly.pdbx_strand_id
1 'polypeptide(L)'
;MEISKIKNTQPQASQEGIDILRDAMTIASACMKHFRLNHLKPEHLAIVPEKGYETCDNQSELALKYLQWYEETRGVHIQSAHSEGGEYVVAGRYKVDGYIKRRNRAIEVNGCVWHACEKCFGNDLNKILPNGKTVGEIREDDGNRLEIIRKYIKNVDIIWECDIHKMLRRNKNMRKSFANYHDKGPIKIRDCYFGGRTGPLQMYFDADAEQHKMVYLDFNSLYPSTIATTSFPVGHPKIHVVPLAEQNVNWKSGDQIPFKGILKVFLVPPSSLNVPVIPVKFDERLLFPLCRKCALAYPNGANIKGYQCPHNDEERGWVSTCTSIELEEALKVGYTVTKFYRALHYEKWDENLFKNYVAEFMAMKIHASGFPEGIEGKENEDTFIKECKDKFGIEIEREKMVPDQAMRYISKLMLNSLWGRFSLRNGQSRSVVIDSPTELIEYDKNNSIEIQSIDNLTEETILLTYKQKEEFIIEHDTSNMVVSLWTTSAARNKTIESYAKGSKSRGLQYSLWRHRQYTIFPSKGYGMPS
;
A
#
# COMPACT_ATOMS: atom_id res chain seq x y z
N MET A 1 -13.95 11.18 8.69
CA MET A 1 -14.88 10.08 9.07
C MET A 1 -14.10 9.13 9.94
N GLU A 2 -14.70 8.63 11.01
CA GLU A 2 -14.02 7.78 12.01
C GLU A 2 -14.70 6.43 12.13
N ILE A 3 -13.94 5.42 12.51
CA ILE A 3 -14.44 4.08 12.82
C ILE A 3 -15.24 4.22 14.12
N SER A 4 -16.55 4.37 13.99
CA SER A 4 -17.45 4.49 15.12
C SER A 4 -17.67 3.13 15.80
N LYS A 5 -18.02 3.15 17.08
CA LYS A 5 -18.81 2.04 17.64
C LYS A 5 -20.13 2.03 16.88
N ILE A 6 -20.60 0.85 16.47
CA ILE A 6 -21.92 0.69 15.87
C ILE A 6 -22.89 1.47 16.77
N LYS A 7 -23.52 2.53 16.25
CA LYS A 7 -24.69 3.12 16.90
C LYS A 7 -25.74 2.02 16.86
N ASN A 8 -25.86 1.25 17.94
CA ASN A 8 -27.05 0.46 18.16
C ASN A 8 -28.20 1.47 18.21
N THR A 9 -28.92 1.62 17.11
CA THR A 9 -30.20 2.33 17.05
C THR A 9 -31.33 1.52 17.71
N GLN A 10 -31.00 0.49 18.48
CA GLN A 10 -31.91 -0.21 19.38
C GLN A 10 -31.32 -0.30 20.79
N PRO A 11 -31.95 0.31 21.82
CA PRO A 11 -31.47 0.32 23.21
C PRO A 11 -31.49 -1.06 23.92
N GLN A 12 -31.70 -2.18 23.21
CA GLN A 12 -31.88 -3.51 23.80
C GLN A 12 -30.78 -4.52 23.48
N ALA A 13 -29.83 -4.23 22.59
CA ALA A 13 -28.79 -5.20 22.19
C ALA A 13 -27.54 -5.19 23.10
N SER A 14 -27.68 -4.86 24.39
CA SER A 14 -26.59 -4.94 25.38
C SER A 14 -26.62 -6.19 26.24
N GLN A 15 -27.46 -7.18 25.92
CA GLN A 15 -27.54 -8.47 26.63
C GLN A 15 -27.35 -9.72 25.75
N GLU A 16 -27.50 -9.62 24.43
CA GLU A 16 -27.24 -10.74 23.52
C GLU A 16 -25.87 -10.54 22.86
N GLY A 17 -25.04 -11.59 22.86
CA GLY A 17 -23.68 -11.56 22.31
C GLY A 17 -23.61 -11.25 20.80
N ILE A 18 -22.44 -11.42 20.20
CA ILE A 18 -22.28 -11.23 18.75
C ILE A 18 -22.93 -12.42 18.02
N ASP A 19 -24.01 -12.18 17.27
CA ASP A 19 -24.54 -13.17 16.32
C ASP A 19 -23.62 -13.22 15.09
N ILE A 20 -22.78 -14.24 15.02
CA ILE A 20 -21.80 -14.42 13.94
C ILE A 20 -22.44 -14.77 12.60
N LEU A 21 -23.63 -15.39 12.58
CA LEU A 21 -24.28 -15.78 11.32
C LEU A 21 -24.96 -14.57 10.68
N ARG A 22 -25.56 -13.71 11.50
CA ARG A 22 -26.22 -12.49 11.02
C ARG A 22 -25.26 -11.33 10.80
N ASP A 23 -24.34 -11.12 11.73
CA ASP A 23 -23.57 -9.87 11.79
C ASP A 23 -22.11 -10.01 11.32
N ALA A 24 -21.59 -11.23 11.20
CA ALA A 24 -20.17 -11.46 10.99
C ALA A 24 -19.84 -12.84 10.38
N MET A 25 -20.31 -13.09 9.15
CA MET A 25 -20.13 -14.39 8.48
C MET A 25 -18.67 -14.84 8.28
N THR A 26 -17.69 -13.96 8.47
CA THR A 26 -16.26 -14.31 8.41
C THR A 26 -15.59 -14.09 9.76
N ILE A 27 -14.59 -14.92 10.09
CA ILE A 27 -13.79 -14.78 11.32
C ILE A 27 -13.20 -13.37 11.43
N ALA A 28 -12.70 -12.81 10.32
CA ALA A 28 -12.16 -11.45 10.31
C ALA A 28 -13.23 -10.38 10.63
N SER A 29 -14.47 -10.55 10.17
CA SER A 29 -15.59 -9.68 10.54
C SER A 29 -15.95 -9.83 12.02
N ALA A 30 -15.96 -11.05 12.54
CA ALA A 30 -16.25 -11.33 13.95
C ALA A 30 -15.19 -10.72 14.86
N CYS A 31 -13.91 -10.87 14.51
CA CYS A 31 -12.78 -10.23 15.17
C CYS A 31 -12.94 -8.70 15.20
N MET A 32 -13.27 -8.10 14.06
CA MET A 32 -13.45 -6.65 13.95
C MET A 32 -14.62 -6.16 14.79
N LYS A 33 -15.74 -6.88 14.80
CA LYS A 33 -16.91 -6.53 15.62
C LYS A 33 -16.59 -6.65 17.12
N HIS A 34 -15.96 -7.76 17.55
CA HIS A 34 -15.47 -7.92 18.94
C HIS A 34 -14.51 -6.81 19.33
N PHE A 35 -13.54 -6.49 18.46
CA PHE A 35 -12.59 -5.41 18.68
C PHE A 35 -13.29 -4.06 18.86
N ARG A 36 -14.24 -3.70 17.99
CA ARG A 36 -14.98 -2.44 18.05
C ARG A 36 -15.83 -2.31 19.31
N LEU A 37 -16.47 -3.40 19.74
CA LEU A 37 -17.37 -3.38 20.89
C LEU A 37 -16.58 -3.31 22.22
N ASN A 38 -15.56 -4.16 22.34
CA ASN A 38 -14.92 -4.45 23.63
C ASN A 38 -13.59 -3.72 23.86
N HIS A 39 -12.87 -3.33 22.79
CA HIS A 39 -11.51 -2.80 22.93
C HIS A 39 -11.31 -1.41 22.31
N LEU A 40 -12.05 -1.05 21.26
CA LEU A 40 -11.90 0.23 20.59
C LEU A 40 -12.69 1.34 21.30
N LYS A 41 -12.01 2.46 21.58
CA LYS A 41 -12.67 3.68 22.06
C LYS A 41 -13.46 4.34 20.92
N PRO A 42 -14.61 4.99 21.19
CA PRO A 42 -15.31 5.79 20.18
C PRO A 42 -14.37 6.83 19.56
N GLU A 43 -14.52 7.10 18.26
CA GLU A 43 -13.83 8.23 17.59
C GLU A 43 -12.29 8.16 17.64
N HIS A 44 -11.74 6.95 17.81
CA HIS A 44 -10.31 6.78 18.05
C HIS A 44 -9.50 6.52 16.77
N LEU A 45 -10.04 5.69 15.86
CA LEU A 45 -9.40 5.40 14.57
C LEU A 45 -10.12 6.10 13.43
N ALA A 46 -9.38 6.76 12.55
CA ALA A 46 -9.93 7.34 11.33
C ALA A 46 -10.33 6.27 10.31
N ILE A 47 -11.35 6.56 9.50
CA ILE A 47 -11.55 5.93 8.19
C ILE A 47 -10.63 6.64 7.21
N VAL A 48 -9.77 5.87 6.56
CA VAL A 48 -8.74 6.40 5.65
C VAL A 48 -9.36 6.56 4.27
N PRO A 49 -9.39 7.76 3.67
CA PRO A 49 -9.95 7.97 2.34
C PRO A 49 -9.17 7.19 1.28
N GLU A 50 -9.85 6.53 0.33
CA GLU A 50 -9.21 5.76 -0.75
C GLU A 50 -8.42 6.67 -1.70
N LYS A 51 -8.88 7.91 -1.90
CA LYS A 51 -8.19 8.94 -2.70
C LYS A 51 -7.01 9.58 -1.96
N GLY A 52 -6.73 9.16 -0.72
CA GLY A 52 -5.71 9.75 0.15
C GLY A 52 -6.21 10.99 0.90
N TYR A 53 -5.37 11.53 1.76
CA TYR A 53 -5.69 12.73 2.56
C TYR A 53 -5.57 14.03 1.78
N GLU A 54 -4.85 14.00 0.67
CA GLU A 54 -4.67 15.14 -0.22
C GLU A 54 -5.70 15.02 -1.34
N THR A 55 -6.67 15.94 -1.39
CA THR A 55 -7.58 16.09 -2.54
C THR A 55 -6.80 16.68 -3.69
N CYS A 56 -6.02 15.85 -4.38
CA CYS A 56 -5.29 16.27 -5.56
C CYS A 56 -6.14 16.08 -6.80
N ASP A 57 -6.06 17.07 -7.69
CA ASP A 57 -6.56 16.96 -9.05
C ASP A 57 -5.86 15.78 -9.75
N ASN A 58 -6.64 14.99 -10.49
CA ASN A 58 -6.14 13.85 -11.25
C ASN A 58 -5.35 14.34 -12.47
N GLN A 59 -4.13 14.84 -12.25
CA GLN A 59 -3.22 15.16 -13.34
C GLN A 59 -2.51 13.88 -13.81
N SER A 60 -2.49 13.65 -15.12
CA SER A 60 -1.85 12.45 -15.67
C SER A 60 -0.33 12.46 -15.46
N GLU A 61 0.27 11.30 -15.22
CA GLU A 61 1.73 11.17 -15.10
C GLU A 61 2.44 11.64 -16.38
N LEU A 62 1.80 11.46 -17.55
CA LEU A 62 2.29 11.97 -18.82
C LEU A 62 2.38 13.51 -18.82
N ALA A 63 1.35 14.19 -18.32
CA ALA A 63 1.33 15.64 -18.19
C ALA A 63 2.44 16.13 -17.28
N LEU A 64 2.57 15.55 -16.08
CA LEU A 64 3.61 15.92 -15.11
C LEU A 64 5.02 15.75 -15.67
N LYS A 65 5.31 14.64 -16.37
CA LYS A 65 6.59 14.41 -17.05
C LYS A 65 6.85 15.44 -18.15
N TYR A 66 5.82 15.78 -18.93
CA TYR A 66 5.93 16.79 -19.97
C TYR A 66 6.24 18.17 -19.39
N LEU A 67 5.53 18.57 -18.31
CA LEU A 67 5.73 19.85 -17.65
C LEU A 67 7.15 19.95 -17.06
N GLN A 68 7.66 18.91 -16.38
CA GLN A 68 9.04 18.89 -15.90
C GLN A 68 10.04 19.08 -17.05
N TRP A 69 9.88 18.32 -18.14
CA TRP A 69 10.75 18.49 -19.32
C TRP A 69 10.69 19.90 -19.90
N TYR A 70 9.51 20.53 -19.90
CA TYR A 70 9.32 21.90 -20.37
C TYR A 70 10.03 22.91 -19.45
N GLU A 71 9.89 22.77 -18.13
CA GLU A 71 10.60 23.60 -17.14
C GLU A 71 12.12 23.53 -17.35
N GLU A 72 12.67 22.32 -17.43
CA GLU A 72 14.11 22.06 -17.64
C GLU A 72 14.61 22.67 -18.95
N THR A 73 13.86 22.49 -20.04
CA THR A 73 14.27 22.93 -21.38
C THR A 73 14.16 24.46 -21.54
N ARG A 74 13.20 25.10 -20.87
CA ARG A 74 12.90 26.53 -21.06
C ARG A 74 13.38 27.42 -19.91
N GLY A 75 13.89 26.83 -18.82
CA GLY A 75 14.32 27.56 -17.62
C GLY A 75 13.17 28.36 -17.01
N VAL A 76 11.98 27.76 -16.90
CA VAL A 76 10.78 28.39 -16.32
C VAL A 76 10.26 27.56 -15.16
N HIS A 77 9.57 28.23 -14.24
CA HIS A 77 8.78 27.56 -13.20
C HIS A 77 7.31 27.47 -13.64
N ILE A 78 6.75 26.27 -13.54
CA ILE A 78 5.36 25.91 -13.85
C ILE A 78 4.67 25.53 -12.55
N GLN A 79 3.52 26.17 -12.29
CA GLN A 79 2.59 25.71 -11.28
C GLN A 79 1.77 24.53 -11.83
N SER A 80 1.77 23.39 -11.15
CA SER A 80 1.03 22.17 -11.51
C SER A 80 0.31 21.57 -10.29
N ALA A 81 -0.34 20.41 -10.44
CA ALA A 81 -0.98 19.70 -9.33
C ALA A 81 -0.02 19.37 -8.17
N HIS A 82 1.29 19.36 -8.41
CA HIS A 82 2.30 19.05 -7.40
C HIS A 82 2.88 20.29 -6.69
N SER A 83 2.50 21.49 -7.11
CA SER A 83 2.96 22.75 -6.50
C SER A 83 2.19 23.10 -5.22
N GLU A 84 2.78 23.97 -4.39
CA GLU A 84 2.07 24.57 -3.26
C GLU A 84 0.85 25.36 -3.77
N GLY A 85 -0.35 24.97 -3.33
CA GLY A 85 -1.63 25.52 -3.81
C GLY A 85 -2.26 24.77 -5.00
N GLY A 86 -1.63 23.69 -5.51
CA GLY A 86 -2.17 22.85 -6.58
C GLY A 86 -2.21 23.53 -7.96
N GLU A 87 -3.06 23.01 -8.84
CA GLU A 87 -3.27 23.56 -10.19
C GLU A 87 -3.82 24.99 -10.14
N TYR A 88 -3.44 25.80 -11.13
CA TYR A 88 -3.90 27.19 -11.19
C TYR A 88 -5.38 27.25 -11.58
N VAL A 89 -6.20 27.87 -10.72
CA VAL A 89 -7.63 28.03 -10.95
C VAL A 89 -7.92 29.31 -11.73
N VAL A 90 -8.53 29.14 -12.90
CA VAL A 90 -8.99 30.17 -13.81
C VAL A 90 -10.49 30.39 -13.60
N ALA A 91 -10.90 31.66 -13.50
CA ALA A 91 -12.31 32.05 -13.33
C ALA A 91 -13.00 31.40 -12.11
N GLY A 92 -12.24 31.02 -11.08
CA GLY A 92 -12.76 30.36 -9.87
C GLY A 92 -13.33 28.95 -10.10
N ARG A 93 -13.21 28.40 -11.32
CA ARG A 93 -13.85 27.12 -11.69
C ARG A 93 -12.95 26.16 -12.44
N TYR A 94 -12.18 26.63 -13.43
CA TYR A 94 -11.44 25.76 -14.33
C TYR A 94 -9.97 25.68 -13.92
N LYS A 95 -9.44 24.47 -13.80
CA LYS A 95 -8.02 24.24 -13.53
C LYS A 95 -7.27 24.00 -14.82
N VAL A 96 -6.01 24.40 -14.86
CA VAL A 96 -5.10 24.16 -15.99
C VAL A 96 -3.94 23.28 -15.55
N ASP A 97 -3.50 22.38 -16.43
CA ASP A 97 -2.44 21.40 -16.14
C ASP A 97 -1.12 22.08 -15.69
N GLY A 98 -0.73 23.16 -16.37
CA GLY A 98 0.48 23.91 -16.05
C GLY A 98 0.30 25.40 -16.24
N TYR A 99 0.74 26.23 -15.29
CA TYR A 99 0.68 27.69 -15.41
C TYR A 99 2.03 28.37 -15.16
N ILE A 100 2.46 29.20 -16.12
CA ILE A 100 3.68 30.00 -16.06
C ILE A 100 3.29 31.45 -15.74
N LYS A 101 3.32 31.81 -14.45
CA LYS A 101 2.93 33.13 -13.95
C LYS A 101 3.64 34.28 -14.67
N ARG A 102 4.97 34.20 -14.83
CA ARG A 102 5.78 35.26 -15.45
C ARG A 102 5.38 35.57 -16.91
N ARG A 103 4.81 34.59 -17.62
CA ARG A 103 4.46 34.71 -19.05
C ARG A 103 2.95 34.78 -19.29
N ASN A 104 2.14 34.75 -18.22
CA ASN A 104 0.69 34.54 -18.27
C ASN A 104 0.31 33.48 -19.32
N ARG A 105 0.88 32.28 -19.17
CA ARG A 105 0.76 31.18 -20.12
C ARG A 105 0.28 29.92 -19.42
N ALA A 106 -0.79 29.32 -19.92
CA ALA A 106 -1.23 27.99 -19.54
C ALA A 106 -0.71 26.95 -20.54
N ILE A 107 -0.44 25.75 -20.04
CA ILE A 107 -0.12 24.55 -20.80
C ILE A 107 -1.21 23.54 -20.43
N GLU A 108 -1.88 22.98 -21.43
CA GLU A 108 -2.89 21.93 -21.31
C GLU A 108 -2.34 20.67 -21.98
N VAL A 109 -2.34 19.54 -21.28
CA VAL A 109 -1.87 18.26 -21.79
C VAL A 109 -3.05 17.32 -21.99
N ASN A 110 -3.59 17.32 -23.20
CA ASN A 110 -4.81 16.60 -23.53
C ASN A 110 -4.52 15.12 -23.80
N GLY A 111 -5.09 14.25 -22.96
CA GLY A 111 -5.23 12.82 -23.26
C GLY A 111 -6.08 12.60 -24.51
N CYS A 112 -5.60 11.81 -25.46
CA CYS A 112 -6.24 11.72 -26.78
C CYS A 112 -7.66 11.18 -26.70
N VAL A 113 -7.90 10.18 -25.84
CA VAL A 113 -9.21 9.55 -25.64
C VAL A 113 -10.16 10.51 -24.91
N TRP A 114 -9.69 11.18 -23.87
CA TRP A 114 -10.51 12.02 -23.01
C TRP A 114 -10.95 13.33 -23.66
N HIS A 115 -10.14 13.84 -24.59
CA HIS A 115 -10.37 15.09 -25.31
C HIS A 115 -10.64 14.87 -26.82
N ALA A 116 -10.94 13.64 -27.22
CA ALA A 116 -11.31 13.26 -28.59
C ALA A 116 -10.40 13.84 -29.70
N CYS A 117 -9.09 13.61 -29.58
CA CYS A 117 -8.06 14.17 -30.47
C CYS A 117 -8.37 14.00 -31.97
N GLU A 118 -8.39 15.10 -32.71
CA GLU A 118 -8.69 15.13 -34.15
C GLU A 118 -7.75 14.23 -34.97
N LYS A 119 -6.46 14.20 -34.63
CA LYS A 119 -5.46 13.36 -35.32
C LYS A 119 -5.67 11.86 -35.09
N CYS A 120 -6.27 11.47 -33.97
CA CYS A 120 -6.43 10.07 -33.57
C CYS A 120 -7.82 9.52 -33.90
N PHE A 121 -8.85 10.36 -33.81
CA PHE A 121 -10.25 9.95 -33.94
C PHE A 121 -10.94 10.52 -35.19
N GLY A 122 -10.28 11.40 -35.95
CA GLY A 122 -10.82 11.96 -37.19
C GLY A 122 -12.03 12.86 -36.96
N ASN A 123 -12.91 12.95 -37.96
CA ASN A 123 -14.08 13.83 -37.97
C ASN A 123 -15.42 13.10 -37.84
N ASP A 124 -15.39 11.83 -37.45
CA ASP A 124 -16.61 11.10 -37.12
C ASP A 124 -17.11 11.53 -35.73
N LEU A 125 -17.99 12.53 -35.72
CA LEU A 125 -18.50 13.13 -34.48
C LEU A 125 -19.41 12.19 -33.68
N ASN A 126 -20.03 11.21 -34.34
CA ASN A 126 -20.97 10.27 -33.71
C ASN A 126 -20.26 9.07 -33.09
N LYS A 127 -18.95 8.93 -33.31
CA LYS A 127 -18.15 7.86 -32.71
C LYS A 127 -18.15 7.98 -31.19
N ILE A 128 -18.56 6.90 -30.52
CA ILE A 128 -18.56 6.80 -29.05
C ILE A 128 -17.16 6.38 -28.59
N LEU A 129 -16.63 7.08 -27.59
CA LEU A 129 -15.35 6.77 -26.95
C LEU A 129 -15.57 5.93 -25.67
N PRO A 130 -14.52 5.28 -25.10
CA PRO A 130 -14.63 4.42 -23.91
C PRO A 130 -15.24 5.10 -22.67
N ASN A 131 -15.35 6.42 -22.65
CA ASN A 131 -16.02 7.19 -21.60
C ASN A 131 -17.54 7.31 -21.80
N GLY A 132 -18.11 6.68 -22.83
CA GLY A 132 -19.54 6.68 -23.15
C GLY A 132 -20.05 7.95 -23.84
N LYS A 133 -19.17 8.94 -24.11
CA LYS A 133 -19.52 10.17 -24.83
C LYS A 133 -19.13 10.09 -26.31
N THR A 134 -19.83 10.84 -27.14
CA THR A 134 -19.47 11.00 -28.56
C THR A 134 -18.29 11.95 -28.73
N VAL A 135 -17.55 11.80 -29.84
CA VAL A 135 -16.47 12.73 -30.23
C VAL A 135 -16.97 14.17 -30.32
N GLY A 136 -18.19 14.38 -30.82
CA GLY A 136 -18.82 15.70 -30.92
C GLY A 136 -19.01 16.37 -29.56
N GLU A 137 -19.67 15.68 -28.64
CA GLU A 137 -19.94 16.20 -27.28
C GLU A 137 -18.65 16.56 -26.53
N ILE A 138 -17.63 15.70 -26.61
CA ILE A 138 -16.35 15.93 -25.93
C ILE A 138 -15.66 17.20 -26.46
N ARG A 139 -15.64 17.38 -27.78
CA ARG A 139 -15.00 18.55 -28.41
C ARG A 139 -15.75 19.84 -28.12
N GLU A 140 -17.08 19.79 -28.05
CA GLU A 140 -17.90 20.94 -27.69
C GLU A 140 -17.65 21.35 -26.23
N ASP A 141 -17.69 20.39 -25.29
CA ASP A 141 -17.37 20.61 -23.88
C ASP A 141 -15.98 21.24 -23.69
N ASP A 142 -14.96 20.69 -24.36
CA ASP A 142 -13.58 21.20 -24.33
C ASP A 142 -13.45 22.58 -24.95
N GLY A 143 -14.12 22.82 -26.08
CA GLY A 143 -14.16 24.12 -26.75
C GLY A 143 -14.70 25.21 -25.84
N ASN A 144 -15.86 24.96 -25.22
CA ASN A 144 -16.50 25.87 -24.27
C ASN A 144 -15.58 26.17 -23.07
N ARG A 145 -14.92 25.14 -22.52
CA ARG A 145 -13.93 25.31 -21.45
C ARG A 145 -12.76 26.18 -21.88
N LEU A 146 -12.17 25.92 -23.05
CA LEU A 146 -11.01 26.64 -23.56
C LEU A 146 -11.32 28.10 -23.90
N GLU A 147 -12.51 28.40 -24.41
CA GLU A 147 -12.96 29.77 -24.64
C GLU A 147 -12.97 30.58 -23.36
N ILE A 148 -13.47 30.01 -22.25
CA ILE A 148 -13.47 30.68 -20.96
C ILE A 148 -12.04 30.90 -20.47
N ILE A 149 -11.18 29.88 -20.53
CA ILE A 149 -9.78 29.99 -20.08
C ILE A 149 -9.04 31.10 -20.85
N ARG A 150 -9.22 31.17 -22.18
CA ARG A 150 -8.59 32.18 -23.05
C ARG A 150 -9.04 33.61 -22.76
N LYS A 151 -10.20 33.83 -22.12
CA LYS A 151 -10.62 35.17 -21.65
C LYS A 151 -9.73 35.71 -20.52
N TYR A 152 -9.16 34.82 -19.71
CA TYR A 152 -8.34 35.19 -18.53
C TYR A 152 -6.84 35.00 -18.76
N ILE A 153 -6.45 34.04 -19.62
CA ILE A 153 -5.05 33.71 -19.90
C ILE A 153 -4.72 34.02 -21.35
N LYS A 154 -3.73 34.90 -21.57
CA LYS A 154 -3.36 35.40 -22.90
C LYS A 154 -2.82 34.30 -23.83
N ASN A 155 -2.09 33.33 -23.29
CA ASN A 155 -1.47 32.26 -24.07
C ASN A 155 -1.87 30.90 -23.50
N VAL A 156 -2.53 30.06 -24.28
CA VAL A 156 -2.89 28.69 -23.88
C VAL A 156 -2.28 27.73 -24.91
N ASP A 157 -1.25 27.00 -24.50
CA ASP A 157 -0.57 25.99 -25.32
C ASP A 157 -1.25 24.63 -25.08
N ILE A 158 -1.88 24.05 -26.11
CA ILE A 158 -2.51 22.72 -26.03
C ILE A 158 -1.56 21.69 -26.65
N ILE A 159 -1.17 20.70 -25.87
CA ILE A 159 -0.27 19.62 -26.27
C ILE A 159 -1.01 18.30 -26.15
N TRP A 160 -1.01 17.51 -27.21
CA TRP A 160 -1.73 16.23 -27.24
C TRP A 160 -0.82 15.07 -26.85
N GLU A 161 -1.38 14.09 -26.15
CA GLU A 161 -0.71 12.82 -25.80
C GLU A 161 0.00 12.18 -27.00
N CYS A 162 -0.67 12.11 -28.16
CA CYS A 162 -0.08 11.51 -29.36
C CYS A 162 1.11 12.31 -29.91
N ASP A 163 1.14 13.63 -29.71
CA ASP A 163 2.27 14.47 -30.09
C ASP A 163 3.44 14.27 -29.11
N ILE A 164 3.16 14.15 -27.80
CA ILE A 164 4.18 13.81 -26.79
C ILE A 164 4.85 12.47 -27.13
N HIS A 165 4.07 11.45 -27.48
CA HIS A 165 4.61 10.16 -27.91
C HIS A 165 5.50 10.27 -29.16
N LYS A 166 5.13 11.11 -30.15
CA LYS A 166 5.98 11.38 -31.31
C LYS A 166 7.26 12.13 -30.92
N MET A 167 7.18 13.10 -30.01
CA MET A 167 8.33 13.84 -29.50
C MET A 167 9.31 12.91 -28.78
N LEU A 168 8.81 11.98 -27.95
CA LEU A 168 9.63 10.98 -27.27
C LEU A 168 10.39 10.05 -28.25
N ARG A 169 9.81 9.73 -29.42
CA ARG A 169 10.52 8.95 -30.44
C ARG A 169 11.69 9.71 -31.06
N ARG A 170 11.58 11.04 -31.20
CA ARG A 170 12.57 11.88 -31.89
C ARG A 170 13.59 12.54 -30.95
N ASN A 171 13.20 12.88 -29.74
CA ASN A 171 13.99 13.69 -28.81
C ASN A 171 14.63 12.84 -27.71
N LYS A 172 15.94 12.59 -27.84
CA LYS A 172 16.73 11.84 -26.84
C LYS A 172 16.74 12.52 -25.47
N ASN A 173 16.80 13.85 -25.41
CA ASN A 173 16.83 14.60 -24.15
C ASN A 173 15.48 14.50 -23.42
N MET A 174 14.37 14.58 -24.15
CA MET A 174 13.04 14.39 -23.59
C MET A 174 12.87 12.99 -23.00
N ARG A 175 13.31 11.93 -23.71
CA ARG A 175 13.32 10.57 -23.15
C ARG A 175 14.11 10.48 -21.85
N LYS A 176 15.27 11.14 -21.80
CA LYS A 176 16.13 11.15 -20.60
C LYS A 176 15.45 11.85 -19.42
N SER A 177 14.81 13.00 -19.67
CA SER A 177 14.03 13.73 -18.66
C SER A 177 12.84 12.90 -18.16
N PHE A 178 12.06 12.29 -19.06
CA PHE A 178 10.94 11.42 -18.70
C PHE A 178 11.36 10.20 -17.89
N ALA A 179 12.51 9.59 -18.21
CA ALA A 179 13.06 8.46 -17.47
C ALA A 179 13.64 8.85 -16.10
N ASN A 180 13.99 10.12 -15.91
CA ASN A 180 14.52 10.68 -14.67
C ASN A 180 13.44 11.38 -13.83
N TYR A 181 12.18 11.38 -14.27
CA TYR A 181 11.07 11.95 -13.52
C TYR A 181 10.94 11.26 -12.16
N HIS A 182 10.83 12.08 -11.12
CA HIS A 182 10.61 11.65 -9.75
C HIS A 182 9.21 12.11 -9.35
N ASP A 183 8.34 11.19 -8.97
CA ASP A 183 7.00 11.57 -8.53
C ASP A 183 7.06 12.27 -7.17
N LYS A 184 7.00 13.61 -7.18
CA LYS A 184 6.94 14.47 -5.98
C LYS A 184 5.50 14.75 -5.52
N GLY A 185 4.54 14.07 -6.13
CA GLY A 185 3.12 14.26 -5.89
C GLY A 185 2.65 13.81 -4.51
N PRO A 186 1.33 13.81 -4.30
CA PRO A 186 0.69 13.37 -3.07
C PRO A 186 1.14 12.00 -2.57
N ILE A 187 0.94 11.77 -1.26
CA ILE A 187 1.18 10.46 -0.66
C ILE A 187 0.04 9.51 -1.02
N LYS A 188 0.35 8.49 -1.81
CA LYS A 188 -0.50 7.31 -2.00
C LYS A 188 -0.15 6.28 -0.94
N ILE A 189 -1.04 6.09 0.04
CA ILE A 189 -0.80 5.21 1.21
C ILE A 189 -0.52 3.75 0.79
N ARG A 190 -1.13 3.28 -0.30
CA ARG A 190 -0.86 1.94 -0.85
C ARG A 190 0.59 1.73 -1.29
N ASP A 191 1.31 2.79 -1.68
CA ASP A 191 2.67 2.68 -2.19
C ASP A 191 3.67 2.24 -1.11
N CYS A 192 3.34 2.48 0.18
CA CYS A 192 4.12 1.98 1.30
C CYS A 192 3.54 0.71 1.95
N TYR A 193 2.44 0.16 1.43
CA TYR A 193 1.82 -1.02 2.01
C TYR A 193 2.37 -2.32 1.41
N PHE A 194 3.33 -2.92 2.12
CA PHE A 194 3.94 -4.20 1.77
C PHE A 194 3.60 -5.29 2.80
N GLY A 195 3.70 -6.55 2.38
CA GLY A 195 3.53 -7.70 3.26
C GLY A 195 4.78 -8.00 4.11
N GLY A 196 4.89 -9.26 4.54
CA GLY A 196 6.11 -9.75 5.20
C GLY A 196 7.32 -9.81 4.26
N ARG A 197 8.52 -9.89 4.84
CA ARG A 197 9.76 -10.01 4.09
C ARG A 197 10.02 -11.47 3.69
N THR A 198 10.25 -11.69 2.41
CA THR A 198 10.78 -12.94 1.85
C THR A 198 11.96 -12.61 0.97
N GLY A 199 13.13 -13.20 1.23
CA GLY A 199 14.34 -12.92 0.47
C GLY A 199 15.41 -13.98 0.74
N PRO A 200 15.48 -15.05 -0.07
CA PRO A 200 16.55 -16.03 0.06
C PRO A 200 17.90 -15.40 -0.33
N LEU A 201 18.96 -15.62 0.46
CA LEU A 201 20.32 -15.25 0.04
C LEU A 201 20.90 -16.27 -0.94
N GLN A 202 20.49 -17.52 -0.80
CA GLN A 202 20.91 -18.63 -1.65
C GLN A 202 19.69 -19.48 -2.00
N MET A 203 19.54 -19.76 -3.30
CA MET A 203 18.41 -20.54 -3.81
C MET A 203 18.54 -22.04 -3.53
N TYR A 204 19.79 -22.55 -3.50
CA TYR A 204 20.09 -23.94 -3.21
C TYR A 204 21.43 -24.03 -2.48
N PHE A 205 21.45 -24.68 -1.32
CA PHE A 205 22.64 -24.95 -0.53
C PHE A 205 22.69 -26.45 -0.25
N ASP A 206 23.72 -27.12 -0.74
CA ASP A 206 23.94 -28.54 -0.50
C ASP A 206 24.65 -28.72 0.85
N ALA A 207 23.88 -29.00 1.89
CA ALA A 207 24.38 -29.10 3.25
C ALA A 207 24.89 -30.52 3.54
N ASP A 208 26.20 -30.66 3.68
CA ASP A 208 26.82 -31.85 4.27
C ASP A 208 26.53 -31.88 5.79
N ALA A 209 25.89 -32.94 6.28
CA ALA A 209 25.51 -33.11 7.68
C ALA A 209 26.71 -33.22 8.64
N GLU A 210 27.88 -33.62 8.15
CA GLU A 210 29.11 -33.67 8.96
C GLU A 210 29.75 -32.28 9.13
N GLN A 211 29.53 -31.38 8.17
CA GLN A 211 30.15 -30.05 8.12
C GLN A 211 29.20 -28.91 8.48
N HIS A 212 27.89 -29.12 8.33
CA HIS A 212 26.88 -28.07 8.45
C HIS A 212 25.80 -28.44 9.46
N LYS A 213 25.45 -27.48 10.32
CA LYS A 213 24.28 -27.54 11.19
C LYS A 213 23.23 -26.56 10.71
N MET A 214 22.06 -27.07 10.29
CA MET A 214 20.91 -26.24 9.95
C MET A 214 20.12 -25.87 11.20
N VAL A 215 19.78 -24.60 11.34
CA VAL A 215 18.97 -24.08 12.46
C VAL A 215 17.80 -23.29 11.88
N TYR A 216 16.59 -23.60 12.34
CA TYR A 216 15.38 -22.87 12.00
C TYR A 216 14.96 -22.00 13.18
N LEU A 217 14.75 -20.71 12.92
CA LEU A 217 14.27 -19.74 13.91
C LEU A 217 12.96 -19.16 13.40
N ASP A 218 11.90 -19.29 14.20
CA ASP A 218 10.58 -18.74 13.91
C ASP A 218 10.09 -17.88 15.05
N PHE A 219 9.42 -16.80 14.70
CA PHE A 219 8.77 -15.94 15.68
C PHE A 219 7.44 -16.55 16.10
N ASN A 220 7.32 -16.88 17.37
CA ASN A 220 6.04 -17.28 17.96
C ASN A 220 5.04 -16.11 17.88
N SER A 221 4.14 -16.17 16.89
CA SER A 221 3.13 -15.14 16.63
C SER A 221 3.75 -13.75 16.33
N LEU A 222 4.53 -13.62 15.24
CA LEU A 222 5.14 -12.35 14.82
C LEU A 222 4.16 -11.17 14.78
N TYR A 223 3.07 -11.27 14.02
CA TYR A 223 2.13 -10.14 13.90
C TYR A 223 1.40 -9.84 15.22
N PRO A 224 0.81 -10.81 15.93
CA PRO A 224 0.16 -10.53 17.22
C PRO A 224 1.11 -9.90 18.25
N SER A 225 2.34 -10.41 18.39
CA SER A 225 3.33 -9.82 19.30
C SER A 225 3.76 -8.43 18.85
N THR A 226 3.80 -8.17 17.54
CA THR A 226 4.09 -6.85 16.97
C THR A 226 3.00 -5.85 17.33
N ILE A 227 1.74 -6.14 17.02
CA ILE A 227 0.65 -5.17 17.27
C ILE A 227 0.41 -4.91 18.76
N ALA A 228 0.75 -5.86 19.65
CA ALA A 228 0.64 -5.68 21.10
C ALA A 228 1.75 -4.80 21.70
N THR A 229 2.87 -4.64 21.01
CA THR A 229 4.07 -3.92 21.50
C THR A 229 4.40 -2.67 20.67
N THR A 230 3.57 -2.35 19.68
CA THR A 230 3.79 -1.24 18.75
C THR A 230 2.81 -0.12 19.02
N SER A 231 3.29 1.12 19.03
CA SER A 231 2.46 2.32 19.05
C SER A 231 1.84 2.56 17.68
N PHE A 232 0.52 2.78 17.64
CA PHE A 232 -0.22 3.03 16.39
C PHE A 232 -0.66 4.50 16.27
N PRO A 233 -0.67 5.07 15.06
CA PRO A 233 -1.24 6.39 14.83
C PRO A 233 -2.76 6.35 15.00
N VAL A 234 -3.32 7.38 15.64
CA VAL A 234 -4.77 7.50 15.88
C VAL A 234 -5.32 8.83 15.36
N GLY A 235 -6.61 8.87 15.03
CA GLY A 235 -7.23 10.01 14.35
C GLY A 235 -6.72 10.26 12.92
N HIS A 236 -6.87 11.50 12.46
CA HIS A 236 -6.47 11.96 11.14
C HIS A 236 -5.08 12.63 11.15
N PRO A 237 -4.26 12.46 10.10
CA PRO A 237 -2.96 13.12 10.03
C PRO A 237 -3.08 14.59 9.62
N LYS A 238 -2.05 15.36 9.97
CA LYS A 238 -1.76 16.67 9.36
C LYS A 238 -0.89 16.49 8.13
N ILE A 239 -1.28 17.14 7.05
CA ILE A 239 -0.57 17.11 5.78
C ILE A 239 0.50 18.21 5.81
N HIS A 240 1.74 17.84 5.55
CA HIS A 240 2.85 18.76 5.39
C HIS A 240 3.40 18.63 3.98
N VAL A 241 3.35 19.71 3.21
CA VAL A 241 3.94 19.82 1.88
C VAL A 241 5.17 20.72 1.98
N VAL A 242 6.32 20.22 1.56
CA VAL A 242 7.60 20.93 1.73
C VAL A 242 7.83 21.89 0.56
N PRO A 243 8.03 23.20 0.81
CA PRO A 243 8.36 24.16 -0.23
C PRO A 243 9.62 23.77 -0.99
N LEU A 244 9.67 24.04 -2.31
CA LEU A 244 10.79 23.63 -3.18
C LEU A 244 12.17 24.05 -2.65
N ALA A 245 12.27 25.23 -2.04
CA ALA A 245 13.50 25.75 -1.46
C ALA A 245 14.02 24.94 -0.26
N GLU A 246 13.15 24.19 0.41
CA GLU A 246 13.44 23.43 1.64
C GLU A 246 13.50 21.91 1.39
N GLN A 247 13.27 21.47 0.15
CA GLN A 247 13.22 20.03 -0.15
C GLN A 247 14.58 19.33 -0.03
N ASN A 248 15.70 20.04 -0.22
CA ASN A 248 17.01 19.43 -0.13
C ASN A 248 17.41 19.23 1.34
N VAL A 249 17.64 17.98 1.71
CA VAL A 249 18.00 17.58 3.08
C VAL A 249 19.18 16.62 3.05
N ASN A 250 19.72 16.26 4.21
CA ASN A 250 20.78 15.26 4.34
C ASN A 250 20.59 14.47 5.63
N TRP A 251 19.54 13.66 5.68
CA TRP A 251 19.25 12.83 6.84
C TRP A 251 20.04 11.53 6.75
N LYS A 252 20.79 11.23 7.80
CA LYS A 252 21.64 10.06 7.98
C LYS A 252 21.32 9.32 9.29
N SER A 253 20.52 9.92 10.16
CA SER A 253 20.10 9.34 11.45
C SER A 253 18.63 9.64 11.74
N GLY A 254 18.01 8.78 12.56
CA GLY A 254 16.57 8.81 12.84
C GLY A 254 16.08 10.08 13.55
N ASP A 255 16.93 10.71 14.36
CA ASP A 255 16.65 11.98 15.05
C ASP A 255 16.46 13.16 14.09
N GLN A 256 16.92 13.02 12.84
CA GLN A 256 16.74 14.04 11.80
C GLN A 256 15.39 13.92 11.08
N ILE A 257 14.58 12.89 11.36
CA ILE A 257 13.24 12.73 10.76
C ILE A 257 12.27 13.70 11.47
N PRO A 258 11.75 14.73 10.78
CA PRO A 258 10.98 15.80 11.43
C PRO A 258 9.55 15.39 11.78
N PHE A 259 9.02 14.34 11.14
CA PHE A 259 7.62 13.94 11.28
C PHE A 259 7.48 12.45 11.58
N LYS A 260 6.66 12.14 12.59
CA LYS A 260 6.21 10.78 12.90
C LYS A 260 4.95 10.47 12.10
N GLY A 261 4.99 9.45 11.23
CA GLY A 261 3.90 9.13 10.31
C GLY A 261 4.38 8.56 8.97
N ILE A 262 3.73 8.93 7.87
CA ILE A 262 4.10 8.48 6.52
C ILE A 262 4.82 9.61 5.79
N LEU A 263 5.99 9.35 5.22
CA LEU A 263 6.79 10.37 4.52
C LEU A 263 7.01 9.98 3.06
N LYS A 264 7.10 10.99 2.19
CA LYS A 264 7.56 10.86 0.81
C LYS A 264 8.93 11.55 0.68
N VAL A 265 9.95 10.75 0.40
CA VAL A 265 11.36 11.17 0.43
C VAL A 265 12.12 10.62 -0.77
N PHE A 266 13.20 11.29 -1.19
CA PHE A 266 14.20 10.69 -2.06
C PHE A 266 15.27 10.00 -1.20
N LEU A 267 15.32 8.69 -1.30
CA LEU A 267 16.17 7.83 -0.50
C LEU A 267 17.31 7.28 -1.35
N VAL A 268 18.53 7.27 -0.80
CA VAL A 268 19.71 6.68 -1.39
C VAL A 268 20.20 5.54 -0.49
N PRO A 269 20.23 4.28 -0.98
CA PRO A 269 20.80 3.17 -0.22
C PRO A 269 22.32 3.31 -0.02
N PRO A 270 22.92 2.58 0.92
CA PRO A 270 24.38 2.38 0.96
C PRO A 270 24.85 1.56 -0.25
N SER A 271 26.14 1.68 -0.61
CA SER A 271 26.73 0.99 -1.78
C SER A 271 26.83 -0.52 -1.58
N SER A 272 26.88 -0.99 -0.33
CA SER A 272 26.89 -2.40 0.03
C SER A 272 26.11 -2.61 1.32
N LEU A 273 25.17 -3.56 1.31
CA LEU A 273 24.36 -3.93 2.46
C LEU A 273 23.79 -5.34 2.27
N ASN A 274 23.99 -6.20 3.27
CA ASN A 274 23.56 -7.60 3.24
C ASN A 274 22.04 -7.76 3.28
N VAL A 275 21.37 -6.93 4.09
CA VAL A 275 19.91 -7.00 4.30
C VAL A 275 19.32 -5.61 4.03
N PRO A 276 18.92 -5.33 2.77
CA PRO A 276 18.32 -4.04 2.43
C PRO A 276 16.94 -3.89 3.07
N VAL A 277 16.63 -2.68 3.55
CA VAL A 277 15.49 -2.39 4.44
C VAL A 277 14.25 -1.99 3.66
N ILE A 278 14.37 -0.93 2.83
CA ILE A 278 13.22 -0.31 2.18
C ILE A 278 12.77 -1.12 0.95
N PRO A 279 11.54 -1.66 0.95
CA PRO A 279 10.95 -2.28 -0.24
C PRO A 279 10.57 -1.23 -1.28
N VAL A 280 10.61 -1.63 -2.56
CA VAL A 280 10.11 -0.82 -3.67
C VAL A 280 9.55 -1.73 -4.76
N LYS A 281 8.53 -1.25 -5.49
CA LYS A 281 8.05 -1.92 -6.71
C LYS A 281 8.65 -1.26 -7.94
N PHE A 282 9.39 -2.02 -8.74
CA PHE A 282 9.81 -1.62 -10.08
C PHE A 282 9.28 -2.63 -11.08
N ASP A 283 8.60 -2.16 -12.12
CA ASP A 283 7.97 -3.01 -13.14
C ASP A 283 7.09 -4.12 -12.51
N GLU A 284 6.23 -3.77 -11.56
CA GLU A 284 5.38 -4.68 -10.77
C GLU A 284 6.12 -5.69 -9.87
N ARG A 285 7.45 -5.70 -9.86
CA ARG A 285 8.27 -6.60 -9.04
C ARG A 285 8.57 -5.94 -7.69
N LEU A 286 8.25 -6.64 -6.60
CA LEU A 286 8.67 -6.24 -5.26
C LEU A 286 10.17 -6.56 -5.07
N LEU A 287 10.96 -5.52 -4.85
CA LEU A 287 12.41 -5.60 -4.73
C LEU A 287 12.91 -4.91 -3.47
N PHE A 288 14.12 -5.26 -3.07
CA PHE A 288 14.90 -4.59 -2.02
C PHE A 288 16.27 -4.17 -2.59
N PRO A 289 16.32 -3.24 -3.56
CA PRO A 289 17.54 -2.96 -4.32
C PRO A 289 18.46 -1.96 -3.59
N LEU A 290 19.75 -1.99 -3.92
CA LEU A 290 20.72 -0.95 -3.54
C LEU A 290 20.97 0.07 -4.66
N CYS A 291 20.40 -0.16 -5.85
CA CYS A 291 20.45 0.76 -6.98
C CYS A 291 19.22 0.57 -7.87
N ARG A 292 18.46 1.66 -8.05
CA ARG A 292 17.32 1.74 -8.98
C ARG A 292 17.72 1.36 -10.40
N LYS A 293 18.75 1.99 -10.97
CA LYS A 293 19.17 1.71 -12.35
C LYS A 293 19.61 0.26 -12.58
N CYS A 294 20.34 -0.35 -11.65
CA CYS A 294 20.70 -1.77 -11.76
C CYS A 294 19.45 -2.67 -11.74
N ALA A 295 18.50 -2.40 -10.85
CA ALA A 295 17.26 -3.18 -10.74
C ALA A 295 16.38 -3.12 -12.00
N LEU A 296 16.40 -1.97 -12.69
CA LEU A 296 15.71 -1.77 -13.97
C LEU A 296 16.48 -2.36 -15.15
N ALA A 297 17.81 -2.30 -15.14
CA ALA A 297 18.65 -2.83 -16.22
C ALA A 297 18.69 -4.36 -16.26
N TYR A 298 18.52 -5.02 -15.10
CA TYR A 298 18.55 -6.48 -14.97
C TYR A 298 17.23 -7.01 -14.40
N PRO A 299 16.13 -6.97 -15.17
CA PRO A 299 14.81 -7.30 -14.65
C PRO A 299 14.66 -8.77 -14.20
N ASN A 300 15.42 -9.67 -14.82
CA ASN A 300 15.45 -11.09 -14.50
C ASN A 300 16.57 -11.46 -13.51
N GLY A 301 17.21 -10.46 -12.91
CA GLY A 301 18.43 -10.62 -12.14
C GLY A 301 19.67 -10.82 -13.01
N ALA A 302 20.84 -10.62 -12.42
CA ALA A 302 22.14 -10.89 -13.02
C ALA A 302 23.13 -11.28 -11.93
N ASN A 303 23.87 -12.37 -12.13
CA ASN A 303 24.95 -12.78 -11.24
C ASN A 303 26.29 -12.51 -11.92
N ILE A 304 26.78 -11.29 -11.75
CA ILE A 304 28.05 -10.83 -12.34
C ILE A 304 29.10 -10.85 -11.24
N LYS A 305 30.04 -11.80 -11.32
CA LYS A 305 31.15 -11.90 -10.35
C LYS A 305 31.96 -10.62 -10.35
N GLY A 306 32.22 -10.06 -9.16
CA GLY A 306 33.00 -8.83 -8.99
C GLY A 306 32.29 -7.56 -9.45
N TYR A 307 30.97 -7.59 -9.67
CA TYR A 307 30.22 -6.41 -10.10
C TYR A 307 30.30 -5.28 -9.06
N GLN A 308 30.70 -4.10 -9.54
CA GLN A 308 30.61 -2.86 -8.78
C GLN A 308 29.66 -1.93 -9.53
N CYS A 309 28.68 -1.40 -8.80
CA CYS A 309 27.70 -0.47 -9.37
C CYS A 309 28.41 0.85 -9.77
N PRO A 310 28.40 1.25 -11.05
CA PRO A 310 29.05 2.48 -11.51
C PRO A 310 28.17 3.73 -11.32
N HIS A 311 26.93 3.55 -10.85
CA HIS A 311 25.94 4.62 -10.78
C HIS A 311 26.17 5.54 -9.58
N ASN A 312 25.87 6.83 -9.75
CA ASN A 312 25.92 7.81 -8.66
C ASN A 312 24.68 7.74 -7.75
N ASP A 313 24.65 8.53 -6.69
CA ASP A 313 23.58 8.51 -5.69
C ASP A 313 22.19 8.87 -6.25
N GLU A 314 22.11 9.80 -7.20
CA GLU A 314 20.85 10.18 -7.85
C GLU A 314 20.31 9.07 -8.77
N GLU A 315 21.21 8.33 -9.39
CA GLU A 315 20.90 7.17 -10.22
C GLU A 315 20.55 5.92 -9.39
N ARG A 316 21.17 5.79 -8.21
CA ARG A 316 20.95 4.67 -7.27
C ARG A 316 19.68 4.85 -6.46
N GLY A 317 19.39 6.07 -6.00
CA GLY A 317 18.24 6.37 -5.17
C GLY A 317 16.91 6.38 -5.91
N TRP A 318 15.81 6.56 -5.18
CA TRP A 318 14.46 6.69 -5.74
C TRP A 318 13.56 7.47 -4.78
N VAL A 319 12.42 7.94 -5.28
CA VAL A 319 11.36 8.47 -4.40
C VAL A 319 10.62 7.30 -3.76
N SER A 320 10.62 7.28 -2.44
CA SER A 320 9.90 6.30 -1.64
C SER A 320 8.83 6.99 -0.80
N THR A 321 7.63 6.43 -0.80
CA THR A 321 6.67 6.63 0.29
C THR A 321 6.97 5.55 1.32
N CYS A 322 7.22 5.92 2.58
CA CYS A 322 7.56 4.96 3.64
C CYS A 322 7.07 5.42 5.01
N THR A 323 6.93 4.47 5.93
CA THR A 323 6.65 4.79 7.34
C THR A 323 7.89 5.37 8.01
N SER A 324 7.68 6.25 8.99
CA SER A 324 8.79 6.81 9.78
C SER A 324 9.60 5.73 10.49
N ILE A 325 8.97 4.62 10.92
CA ILE A 325 9.65 3.50 11.59
C ILE A 325 10.55 2.70 10.65
N GLU A 326 10.18 2.51 9.39
CA GLU A 326 11.05 1.86 8.40
C GLU A 326 12.18 2.80 7.96
N LEU A 327 11.87 4.09 7.83
CA LEU A 327 12.86 5.09 7.47
C LEU A 327 13.94 5.19 8.55
N GLU A 328 13.55 5.21 9.83
CA GLU A 328 14.48 5.19 10.95
C GLU A 328 15.40 3.96 10.90
N GLU A 329 14.86 2.77 10.66
CA GLU A 329 15.65 1.54 10.55
C GLU A 329 16.59 1.55 9.32
N ALA A 330 16.14 2.13 8.21
CA ALA A 330 16.96 2.29 7.02
C ALA A 330 18.16 3.21 7.28
N LEU A 331 17.94 4.36 7.95
CA LEU A 331 19.02 5.31 8.27
C LEU A 331 20.09 4.66 9.17
N LYS A 332 19.70 3.81 10.14
CA LYS A 332 20.64 3.07 11.00
C LYS A 332 21.62 2.18 10.22
N VAL A 333 21.21 1.67 9.05
CA VAL A 333 22.05 0.78 8.22
C VAL A 333 22.66 1.50 7.02
N GLY A 334 22.73 2.83 7.06
CA GLY A 334 23.52 3.64 6.12
C GLY A 334 22.76 4.15 4.90
N TYR A 335 21.42 4.06 4.89
CA TYR A 335 20.64 4.82 3.92
C TYR A 335 20.75 6.33 4.22
N THR A 336 20.57 7.16 3.20
CA THR A 336 20.49 8.62 3.36
C THR A 336 19.25 9.16 2.66
N VAL A 337 18.68 10.23 3.21
CA VAL A 337 17.63 11.00 2.55
C VAL A 337 18.23 12.30 2.04
N THR A 338 18.11 12.53 0.74
CA THR A 338 18.64 13.75 0.09
C THR A 338 17.54 14.75 -0.27
N LYS A 339 16.29 14.29 -0.39
CA LYS A 339 15.13 15.17 -0.58
C LYS A 339 13.93 14.74 0.25
N PHE A 340 13.19 15.71 0.77
CA PHE A 340 11.96 15.50 1.52
C PHE A 340 10.83 16.30 0.86
N TYR A 341 9.73 15.62 0.53
CA TYR A 341 8.64 16.21 -0.27
C TYR A 341 7.38 16.47 0.55
N ARG A 342 6.90 15.44 1.25
CA ARG A 342 5.59 15.48 1.93
C ARG A 342 5.59 14.55 3.15
N ALA A 343 4.78 14.88 4.15
CA ALA A 343 4.49 13.99 5.27
C ALA A 343 3.00 14.00 5.65
N LEU A 344 2.48 12.83 5.97
CA LEU A 344 1.26 12.65 6.76
C LEU A 344 1.69 12.45 8.21
N HIS A 345 1.70 13.55 8.98
CA HIS A 345 2.12 13.54 10.37
C HIS A 345 0.95 13.21 11.30
N TYR A 346 1.13 12.24 12.19
CA TYR A 346 0.15 11.93 13.23
C TYR A 346 0.62 12.50 14.56
N GLU A 347 -0.21 13.36 15.16
CA GLU A 347 0.07 13.97 16.47
C GLU A 347 -0.23 13.02 17.63
N LYS A 348 -1.25 12.17 17.46
CA LYS A 348 -1.73 11.26 18.50
C LYS A 348 -1.35 9.82 18.18
N TRP A 349 -0.94 9.10 19.22
CA TRP A 349 -0.48 7.72 19.16
C TRP A 349 -1.02 6.90 20.33
N ASP A 350 -1.27 5.61 20.13
CA ASP A 350 -1.74 4.70 21.17
C ASP A 350 -0.92 3.41 21.18
N GLU A 351 -0.22 3.17 22.29
CA GLU A 351 0.59 1.97 22.56
C GLU A 351 -0.24 0.77 23.05
N ASN A 352 -1.48 1.02 23.49
CA ASN A 352 -2.36 0.01 24.06
C ASN A 352 -3.51 -0.39 23.13
N LEU A 353 -3.56 0.18 21.91
CA LEU A 353 -4.66 0.01 20.95
C LEU A 353 -5.09 -1.46 20.77
N PHE A 354 -4.12 -2.36 20.58
CA PHE A 354 -4.38 -3.80 20.41
C PHE A 354 -3.97 -4.64 21.61
N LYS A 355 -3.40 -4.04 22.66
CA LYS A 355 -2.77 -4.78 23.77
C LYS A 355 -3.78 -5.70 24.47
N ASN A 356 -4.95 -5.16 24.83
CA ASN A 356 -5.98 -5.94 25.53
C ASN A 356 -6.60 -7.02 24.64
N TYR A 357 -6.86 -6.72 23.37
CA TYR A 357 -7.36 -7.69 22.39
C TYR A 357 -6.38 -8.85 22.21
N VAL A 358 -5.08 -8.55 22.05
CA VAL A 358 -4.06 -9.60 21.91
C VAL A 358 -3.92 -10.38 23.22
N ALA A 359 -3.93 -9.74 24.38
CA ALA A 359 -3.83 -10.41 25.67
C ALA A 359 -4.97 -11.44 25.86
N GLU A 360 -6.20 -11.06 25.55
CA GLU A 360 -7.39 -11.94 25.64
C GLU A 360 -7.21 -13.20 24.78
N PHE A 361 -7.02 -13.04 23.47
CA PHE A 361 -6.92 -14.21 22.58
C PHE A 361 -5.60 -14.98 22.72
N MET A 362 -4.54 -14.35 23.23
CA MET A 362 -3.30 -15.04 23.57
C MET A 362 -3.45 -15.88 24.84
N ALA A 363 -4.16 -15.39 25.86
CA ALA A 363 -4.51 -16.18 27.03
C ALA A 363 -5.28 -17.44 26.62
N MET A 364 -6.35 -17.29 25.82
CA MET A 364 -7.12 -18.42 25.29
C MET A 364 -6.24 -19.42 24.52
N LYS A 365 -5.31 -18.93 23.70
CA LYS A 365 -4.39 -19.78 22.94
C LYS A 365 -3.41 -20.53 23.86
N ILE A 366 -2.91 -19.89 24.92
CA ILE A 366 -1.99 -20.49 25.90
C ILE A 366 -2.74 -21.54 26.72
N HIS A 367 -3.93 -21.21 27.24
CA HIS A 367 -4.83 -22.14 27.92
C HIS A 367 -5.07 -23.41 27.10
N ALA A 368 -5.49 -23.26 25.85
CA ALA A 368 -5.75 -24.36 24.94
C ALA A 368 -4.48 -25.10 24.47
N SER A 369 -3.27 -24.58 24.74
CA SER A 369 -2.03 -25.30 24.48
C SER A 369 -1.62 -26.21 25.64
N GLY A 370 -2.14 -25.97 26.85
CA GLY A 370 -1.63 -26.58 28.08
C GLY A 370 -0.22 -26.10 28.43
N PHE A 371 0.34 -26.68 29.49
CA PHE A 371 1.72 -26.40 29.89
C PHE A 371 2.70 -27.01 28.87
N PRO A 372 3.74 -26.25 28.45
CA PRO A 372 4.81 -26.78 27.62
C PRO A 372 5.52 -27.98 28.27
N GLU A 373 6.07 -28.85 27.43
CA GLU A 373 6.92 -29.96 27.87
C GLU A 373 8.10 -29.44 28.71
N GLY A 374 8.34 -30.07 29.87
CA GLY A 374 9.35 -29.64 30.84
C GLY A 374 8.88 -28.63 31.89
N ILE A 375 7.63 -28.15 31.82
CA ILE A 375 7.00 -27.35 32.87
C ILE A 375 6.05 -28.24 33.65
N GLU A 376 6.63 -29.01 34.57
CA GLU A 376 5.91 -29.97 35.41
C GLU A 376 6.05 -29.57 36.88
N GLY A 377 4.95 -29.67 37.63
CA GLY A 377 4.93 -29.39 39.06
C GLY A 377 4.56 -27.94 39.40
N LYS A 378 3.93 -27.78 40.56
CA LYS A 378 3.27 -26.55 40.98
C LYS A 378 4.17 -25.30 40.91
N GLU A 379 5.44 -25.41 41.31
CA GLU A 379 6.40 -24.30 41.32
C GLU A 379 6.79 -23.84 39.91
N ASN A 380 7.02 -24.78 38.98
CA ASN A 380 7.35 -24.47 37.59
C ASN A 380 6.15 -23.85 36.87
N GLU A 381 4.95 -24.38 37.13
CA GLU A 381 3.70 -23.81 36.62
C GLU A 381 3.45 -22.39 37.15
N ASP A 382 3.66 -22.15 38.46
CA ASP A 382 3.53 -20.81 39.06
C ASP A 382 4.55 -19.84 38.47
N THR A 383 5.78 -20.31 38.23
CA THR A 383 6.82 -19.52 37.55
C THR A 383 6.38 -19.16 36.14
N PHE A 384 5.87 -20.12 35.36
CA PHE A 384 5.37 -19.87 34.01
C PHE A 384 4.22 -18.85 33.98
N ILE A 385 3.22 -19.02 34.85
CA ILE A 385 2.08 -18.10 34.96
C ILE A 385 2.56 -16.69 35.33
N LYS A 386 3.47 -16.59 36.30
CA LYS A 386 4.06 -15.33 36.71
C LYS A 386 4.84 -14.68 35.56
N GLU A 387 5.63 -15.45 34.80
CA GLU A 387 6.33 -14.92 33.63
C GLU A 387 5.37 -14.40 32.54
N CYS A 388 4.26 -15.09 32.28
CA CYS A 388 3.24 -14.63 31.35
C CYS A 388 2.67 -13.26 31.76
N LYS A 389 2.42 -13.07 33.06
CA LYS A 389 1.93 -11.79 33.60
C LYS A 389 3.01 -10.71 33.60
N ASP A 390 4.18 -11.00 34.14
CA ASP A 390 5.25 -10.01 34.33
C ASP A 390 5.85 -9.54 33.00
N LYS A 391 6.08 -10.46 32.05
CA LYS A 391 6.73 -10.12 30.75
C LYS A 391 5.73 -9.66 29.70
N PHE A 392 4.52 -10.21 29.68
CA PHE A 392 3.56 -9.99 28.58
C PHE A 392 2.24 -9.35 29.02
N GLY A 393 1.99 -9.22 30.32
CA GLY A 393 0.72 -8.72 30.85
C GLY A 393 -0.46 -9.65 30.57
N ILE A 394 -0.20 -10.95 30.36
CA ILE A 394 -1.23 -11.95 30.05
C ILE A 394 -1.55 -12.72 31.32
N GLU A 395 -2.82 -12.68 31.73
CA GLU A 395 -3.30 -13.41 32.89
C GLU A 395 -3.67 -14.85 32.49
N ILE A 396 -3.07 -15.82 33.17
CA ILE A 396 -3.26 -17.25 32.90
C ILE A 396 -3.85 -17.91 34.15
N GLU A 397 -5.07 -18.42 34.01
CA GLU A 397 -5.69 -19.32 34.99
C GLU A 397 -5.20 -20.77 34.80
N ARG A 398 -4.67 -21.35 35.87
CA ARG A 398 -4.11 -22.72 35.88
C ARG A 398 -5.15 -23.76 35.49
N GLU A 399 -6.38 -23.58 35.96
CA GLU A 399 -7.50 -24.52 35.78
C GLU A 399 -7.93 -24.64 34.31
N LYS A 400 -7.61 -23.62 33.49
CA LYS A 400 -7.92 -23.57 32.06
C LYS A 400 -6.80 -24.13 31.18
N MET A 401 -5.66 -24.54 31.75
CA MET A 401 -4.49 -25.05 31.01
C MET A 401 -4.71 -26.49 30.53
N VAL A 402 -5.75 -26.70 29.71
CA VAL A 402 -6.14 -28.00 29.17
C VAL A 402 -5.89 -27.99 27.65
N PRO A 403 -5.07 -28.92 27.13
CA PRO A 403 -4.83 -29.03 25.70
C PRO A 403 -6.12 -29.21 24.89
N ASP A 404 -6.40 -28.26 24.00
CA ASP A 404 -7.52 -28.28 23.05
C ASP A 404 -7.05 -27.76 21.69
N GLN A 405 -6.91 -28.67 20.73
CA GLN A 405 -6.41 -28.34 19.40
C GLN A 405 -7.35 -27.41 18.62
N ALA A 406 -8.67 -27.57 18.78
CA ALA A 406 -9.68 -26.79 18.07
C ALA A 406 -9.70 -25.35 18.61
N MET A 407 -9.76 -25.19 19.93
CA MET A 407 -9.73 -23.87 20.55
C MET A 407 -8.40 -23.16 20.28
N ARG A 408 -7.28 -23.87 20.35
CA ARG A 408 -5.97 -23.30 20.01
C ARG A 408 -5.92 -22.81 18.56
N TYR A 409 -6.54 -23.54 17.63
CA TYR A 409 -6.65 -23.13 16.24
C TYR A 409 -7.52 -21.88 16.07
N ILE A 410 -8.70 -21.85 16.70
CA ILE A 410 -9.63 -20.70 16.67
C ILE A 410 -8.96 -19.46 17.26
N SER A 411 -8.38 -19.54 18.45
CA SER A 411 -7.69 -18.40 19.07
C SER A 411 -6.53 -17.89 18.22
N LYS A 412 -5.77 -18.80 17.56
CA LYS A 412 -4.73 -18.41 16.60
C LYS A 412 -5.32 -17.67 15.39
N LEU A 413 -6.49 -18.07 14.88
CA LEU A 413 -7.15 -17.37 13.80
C LEU A 413 -7.63 -15.98 14.22
N MET A 414 -8.21 -15.84 15.42
CA MET A 414 -8.65 -14.55 15.96
C MET A 414 -7.48 -13.55 16.03
N LEU A 415 -6.35 -13.98 16.60
CA LEU A 415 -5.12 -13.18 16.70
C LEU A 415 -4.59 -12.68 15.35
N ASN A 416 -4.71 -13.47 14.28
CA ASN A 416 -4.13 -13.15 12.97
C ASN A 416 -5.10 -12.46 12.01
N SER A 417 -6.41 -12.55 12.24
CA SER A 417 -7.42 -12.09 11.29
C SER A 417 -7.83 -10.62 11.46
N LEU A 418 -7.61 -10.05 12.66
CA LEU A 418 -8.04 -8.68 12.95
C LEU A 418 -7.33 -7.63 12.10
N TRP A 419 -5.99 -7.56 12.20
CA TRP A 419 -5.22 -6.45 11.60
C TRP A 419 -5.34 -6.40 10.07
N GLY A 420 -5.51 -7.56 9.42
CA GLY A 420 -5.68 -7.66 7.97
C GLY A 420 -7.01 -7.07 7.48
N ARG A 421 -8.06 -7.14 8.31
CA ARG A 421 -9.40 -6.62 8.01
C ARG A 421 -9.41 -5.08 7.86
N PHE A 422 -8.47 -4.37 8.48
CA PHE A 422 -8.35 -2.91 8.28
C PHE A 422 -7.88 -2.53 6.87
N SER A 423 -7.33 -3.48 6.09
CA SER A 423 -6.84 -3.23 4.71
C SER A 423 -7.72 -3.83 3.62
N LEU A 424 -9.02 -4.00 3.90
CA LEU A 424 -9.99 -4.44 2.88
C LEU A 424 -9.90 -3.56 1.64
N ARG A 425 -9.93 -4.22 0.48
CA ARG A 425 -10.02 -3.52 -0.80
C ARG A 425 -11.45 -3.10 -1.01
N ASN A 426 -11.71 -1.79 -1.05
CA ASN A 426 -13.06 -1.24 -1.19
C ASN A 426 -13.62 -1.41 -2.62
N GLY A 427 -12.77 -1.51 -3.64
CA GLY A 427 -13.15 -1.66 -5.06
C GLY A 427 -12.94 -3.05 -5.66
N GLN A 428 -13.22 -4.13 -4.91
CA GLN A 428 -13.20 -5.48 -5.50
C GLN A 428 -14.38 -5.69 -6.45
N SER A 429 -14.17 -6.54 -7.46
CA SER A 429 -15.26 -7.03 -8.31
C SER A 429 -16.30 -7.74 -7.45
N ARG A 430 -17.57 -7.54 -7.80
CA ARG A 430 -18.72 -8.18 -7.19
C ARG A 430 -19.44 -8.98 -8.25
N SER A 431 -19.97 -10.12 -7.84
CA SER A 431 -20.80 -10.95 -8.71
C SER A 431 -22.21 -11.00 -8.14
N VAL A 432 -23.19 -10.82 -9.00
CA VAL A 432 -24.62 -10.91 -8.67
C VAL A 432 -25.28 -11.90 -9.61
N VAL A 433 -26.20 -12.68 -9.06
CA VAL A 433 -27.02 -13.61 -9.82
C VAL A 433 -28.30 -12.87 -10.18
N ILE A 434 -28.58 -12.76 -11.47
CA ILE A 434 -29.71 -12.03 -12.01
C ILE A 434 -30.61 -13.02 -12.75
N ASP A 435 -31.90 -13.02 -12.42
CA ASP A 435 -32.94 -13.84 -13.05
C ASP A 435 -33.96 -13.00 -13.85
N SER A 436 -33.72 -11.69 -13.98
CA SER A 436 -34.62 -10.74 -14.64
C SER A 436 -33.89 -9.81 -15.61
N PRO A 437 -34.38 -9.67 -16.87
CA PRO A 437 -33.83 -8.69 -17.82
C PRO A 437 -33.89 -7.24 -17.32
N THR A 438 -34.85 -6.89 -16.48
CA THR A 438 -34.99 -5.53 -15.93
C THR A 438 -33.81 -5.19 -15.03
N GLU A 439 -33.43 -6.10 -14.14
CA GLU A 439 -32.30 -5.91 -13.23
C GLU A 439 -30.99 -5.78 -14.03
N LEU A 440 -30.79 -6.59 -15.08
CA LEU A 440 -29.63 -6.46 -15.96
C LEU A 440 -29.52 -5.05 -16.58
N ILE A 441 -30.65 -4.48 -17.03
CA ILE A 441 -30.68 -3.12 -17.61
C ILE A 441 -30.33 -2.07 -16.55
N GLU A 442 -30.72 -2.26 -15.28
CA GLU A 442 -30.34 -1.35 -14.19
C GLU A 442 -28.82 -1.34 -13.97
N TYR A 443 -28.17 -2.50 -13.99
CA TYR A 443 -26.71 -2.58 -13.90
C TYR A 443 -26.02 -2.00 -15.13
N ASP A 444 -26.50 -2.29 -16.34
CA ASP A 444 -25.95 -1.75 -17.59
C ASP A 444 -26.00 -0.21 -17.64
N LYS A 445 -27.11 0.39 -17.17
CA LYS A 445 -27.28 1.85 -17.11
C LYS A 445 -26.60 2.52 -15.92
N ASN A 446 -26.04 1.74 -14.99
CA ASN A 446 -25.42 2.31 -13.80
C ASN A 446 -24.01 2.85 -14.10
N ASN A 447 -23.93 4.16 -14.27
CA ASN A 447 -22.67 4.86 -14.58
C ASN A 447 -21.59 4.75 -13.49
N SER A 448 -21.92 4.28 -12.28
CA SER A 448 -20.96 4.11 -11.18
C SER A 448 -20.18 2.79 -11.23
N ILE A 449 -20.54 1.87 -12.13
CA ILE A 449 -19.93 0.55 -12.25
C ILE A 449 -19.43 0.27 -13.66
N GLU A 450 -18.54 -0.72 -13.77
CA GLU A 450 -17.99 -1.25 -15.00
C GLU A 450 -18.27 -2.76 -15.02
N ILE A 451 -19.05 -3.22 -16.01
CA ILE A 451 -19.34 -4.65 -16.18
C ILE A 451 -18.09 -5.34 -16.74
N GLN A 452 -17.67 -6.41 -16.09
CA GLN A 452 -16.47 -7.19 -16.46
C GLN A 452 -16.82 -8.48 -17.21
N SER A 453 -17.84 -9.20 -16.75
CA SER A 453 -18.33 -10.42 -17.42
C SER A 453 -19.82 -10.62 -17.19
N ILE A 454 -20.45 -11.33 -18.13
CA ILE A 454 -21.81 -11.85 -18.04
C ILE A 454 -21.72 -13.32 -18.44
N ASP A 455 -22.03 -14.21 -17.49
CA ASP A 455 -21.93 -15.65 -17.68
C ASP A 455 -23.31 -16.27 -17.49
N ASN A 456 -23.82 -17.02 -18.46
CA ASN A 456 -25.11 -17.71 -18.31
C ASN A 456 -24.94 -18.89 -17.34
N LEU A 457 -25.67 -18.88 -16.23
CA LEU A 457 -25.73 -20.01 -15.30
C LEU A 457 -26.77 -21.03 -15.75
N THR A 458 -27.90 -20.53 -16.25
CA THR A 458 -28.99 -21.30 -16.85
C THR A 458 -29.51 -20.54 -18.08
N GLU A 459 -30.56 -21.03 -18.73
CA GLU A 459 -31.23 -20.31 -19.83
C GLU A 459 -31.92 -19.01 -19.35
N GLU A 460 -32.28 -18.92 -18.07
CA GLU A 460 -33.03 -17.79 -17.50
C GLU A 460 -32.24 -17.00 -16.45
N THR A 461 -31.04 -17.46 -16.10
CA THR A 461 -30.24 -16.86 -15.01
C THR A 461 -28.81 -16.59 -15.45
N ILE A 462 -28.34 -15.39 -15.15
CA ILE A 462 -26.98 -14.95 -15.48
C ILE A 462 -26.21 -14.58 -14.21
N LEU A 463 -24.90 -14.78 -14.24
CA LEU A 463 -23.94 -14.26 -13.29
C LEU A 463 -23.29 -13.01 -13.90
N LEU A 464 -23.65 -11.84 -13.38
CA LEU A 464 -23.04 -10.58 -13.76
C LEU A 464 -21.88 -10.30 -12.81
N THR A 465 -20.67 -10.13 -13.33
CA THR A 465 -19.53 -9.62 -12.57
C THR A 465 -19.24 -8.19 -12.95
N TYR A 466 -19.25 -7.29 -11.98
CA TYR A 466 -18.99 -5.87 -12.16
C TYR A 466 -17.97 -5.34 -11.15
N LYS A 467 -17.37 -4.19 -11.45
CA LYS A 467 -16.47 -3.47 -10.55
C LYS A 467 -16.94 -2.04 -10.42
N GLN A 468 -16.89 -1.47 -9.22
CA GLN A 468 -17.20 -0.05 -9.03
C GLN A 468 -16.06 0.81 -9.62
N LYS A 469 -16.43 1.84 -10.40
CA LYS A 469 -15.46 2.79 -10.95
C LYS A 469 -14.78 3.55 -9.81
N GLU A 470 -13.50 3.87 -9.97
CA GLU A 470 -12.65 4.43 -8.90
C GLU A 470 -13.21 5.73 -8.31
N GLU A 471 -13.91 6.52 -9.11
CA GLU A 471 -14.51 7.79 -8.69
C GLU A 471 -15.64 7.61 -7.68
N PHE A 472 -16.31 6.45 -7.71
CA PHE A 472 -17.50 6.12 -6.94
C PHE A 472 -17.25 5.12 -5.80
N ILE A 473 -16.01 4.67 -5.59
CA ILE A 473 -15.68 3.78 -4.49
C ILE A 473 -15.96 4.48 -3.16
N ILE A 474 -16.76 3.83 -2.32
CA ILE A 474 -17.05 4.25 -0.94
C ILE A 474 -16.18 3.42 0.01
N GLU A 475 -15.57 4.08 0.99
CA GLU A 475 -14.79 3.40 2.02
C GLU A 475 -15.66 2.51 2.91
N HIS A 476 -15.22 1.28 3.17
CA HIS A 476 -15.82 0.46 4.21
C HIS A 476 -15.66 1.13 5.58
N ASP A 477 -16.68 1.04 6.43
CA ASP A 477 -16.74 1.65 7.79
C ASP A 477 -15.63 1.22 8.77
N THR A 478 -14.81 0.25 8.39
CA THR A 478 -13.67 -0.27 9.16
C THR A 478 -12.34 -0.19 8.42
N SER A 479 -12.33 0.44 7.23
CA SER A 479 -11.13 0.56 6.42
C SER A 479 -10.17 1.58 7.00
N ASN A 480 -9.00 1.09 7.42
CA ASN A 480 -7.89 1.91 7.86
C ASN A 480 -6.58 1.21 7.47
N MET A 481 -6.16 1.44 6.23
CA MET A 481 -4.92 0.85 5.71
C MET A 481 -3.69 1.22 6.53
N VAL A 482 -3.73 2.36 7.23
CA VAL A 482 -2.61 2.83 8.06
C VAL A 482 -2.34 1.86 9.21
N VAL A 483 -3.35 1.26 9.82
CA VAL A 483 -3.15 0.20 10.83
C VAL A 483 -2.42 -1.01 10.24
N SER A 484 -2.87 -1.50 9.08
CA SER A 484 -2.27 -2.70 8.48
C SER A 484 -0.85 -2.44 7.96
N LEU A 485 -0.60 -1.28 7.34
CA LEU A 485 0.74 -0.93 6.87
C LEU A 485 1.70 -0.71 8.04
N TRP A 486 1.24 -0.14 9.15
CA TRP A 486 2.09 0.05 10.33
C TRP A 486 2.45 -1.29 10.97
N THR A 487 1.47 -2.19 11.03
CA THR A 487 1.64 -3.58 11.50
C THR A 487 2.72 -4.31 10.69
N THR A 488 2.65 -4.26 9.36
CA THR A 488 3.62 -4.96 8.51
C THR A 488 4.99 -4.30 8.53
N SER A 489 5.06 -2.98 8.61
CA SER A 489 6.31 -2.22 8.75
C SER A 489 7.05 -2.58 10.04
N ALA A 490 6.36 -2.57 11.18
CA ALA A 490 6.94 -2.96 12.47
C ALA A 490 7.38 -4.44 12.48
N ALA A 491 6.60 -5.34 11.86
CA ALA A 491 6.96 -6.75 11.76
C ALA A 491 8.20 -6.98 10.87
N ARG A 492 8.35 -6.21 9.78
CA ARG A 492 9.55 -6.24 8.94
C ARG A 492 10.77 -5.78 9.73
N ASN A 493 10.68 -4.68 10.48
CA ASN A 493 11.78 -4.19 11.31
C ASN A 493 12.25 -5.26 12.31
N LYS A 494 11.33 -5.87 13.08
CA LYS A 494 11.68 -6.99 13.98
C LYS A 494 12.41 -8.14 13.27
N THR A 495 11.97 -8.46 12.06
CA THR A 495 12.61 -9.52 11.26
C THR A 495 14.02 -9.12 10.84
N ILE A 496 14.22 -7.87 10.39
CA ILE A 496 15.52 -7.32 9.97
C ILE A 496 16.51 -7.27 11.13
N GLU A 497 16.07 -6.80 12.30
CA GLU A 497 16.89 -6.76 13.52
C GLU A 497 17.37 -8.17 13.91
N SER A 498 16.51 -9.18 13.80
CA SER A 498 16.89 -10.58 14.05
C SER A 498 17.90 -11.12 13.04
N TYR A 499 17.80 -10.74 11.75
CA TYR A 499 18.84 -11.07 10.77
C TYR A 499 20.18 -10.40 11.08
N ALA A 500 20.15 -9.13 11.49
CA ALA A 500 21.37 -8.40 11.87
C ALA A 500 22.06 -9.02 13.10
N LYS A 501 21.29 -9.50 14.08
CA LYS A 501 21.84 -10.15 15.29
C LYS A 501 22.46 -11.52 15.01
N GLY A 502 21.82 -12.37 14.21
CA GLY A 502 22.37 -13.70 13.94
C GLY A 502 23.48 -13.70 12.87
N SER A 503 23.50 -12.75 11.92
CA SER A 503 24.62 -12.60 10.98
C SER A 503 25.93 -12.24 11.69
N LYS A 504 25.86 -11.38 12.72
CA LYS A 504 27.04 -10.96 13.51
C LYS A 504 27.60 -12.06 14.42
N SER A 505 26.80 -13.07 14.78
CA SER A 505 27.18 -14.01 15.85
C SER A 505 27.75 -15.34 15.36
N ARG A 506 27.55 -15.77 14.10
CA ARG A 506 27.82 -17.19 13.74
C ARG A 506 28.23 -17.51 12.30
N GLY A 507 28.58 -16.54 11.44
CA GLY A 507 28.92 -16.86 10.03
C GLY A 507 27.78 -17.55 9.26
N LEU A 508 26.54 -17.38 9.72
CA LEU A 508 25.33 -18.00 9.17
C LEU A 508 24.97 -17.39 7.81
N GLN A 509 24.85 -18.22 6.78
CA GLN A 509 24.13 -17.88 5.56
C GLN A 509 22.63 -18.09 5.79
N TYR A 510 21.84 -17.02 5.71
CA TYR A 510 20.39 -17.08 5.86
C TYR A 510 19.69 -17.50 4.55
N SER A 511 18.75 -18.43 4.64
CA SER A 511 17.72 -18.61 3.62
C SER A 511 16.34 -18.51 4.27
N LEU A 512 15.49 -17.64 3.73
CA LEU A 512 14.10 -17.48 4.15
C LEU A 512 13.25 -18.53 3.42
N TRP A 513 12.76 -19.53 4.15
CA TRP A 513 11.73 -20.44 3.66
C TRP A 513 10.36 -20.00 4.17
N ARG A 514 9.40 -19.82 3.27
CA ARG A 514 7.99 -19.77 3.66
C ARG A 514 7.46 -21.19 3.59
N HIS A 515 6.98 -21.73 4.70
CA HIS A 515 6.14 -22.92 4.68
C HIS A 515 4.81 -22.56 3.98
N ARG A 516 4.76 -22.72 2.66
CA ARG A 516 3.56 -23.20 1.98
C ARG A 516 3.87 -24.65 1.67
N GLN A 517 3.00 -25.56 2.11
CA GLN A 517 2.94 -26.89 1.54
C GLN A 517 2.85 -26.74 0.02
N TYR A 518 3.97 -26.92 -0.66
CA TYR A 518 3.93 -27.32 -2.06
C TYR A 518 3.66 -28.81 -2.00
N THR A 519 2.39 -29.18 -2.08
CA THR A 519 2.02 -30.50 -2.58
C THR A 519 2.51 -30.51 -4.03
N ILE A 520 3.74 -30.98 -4.23
CA ILE A 520 4.22 -31.36 -5.54
C ILE A 520 3.39 -32.58 -5.91
N PHE A 521 2.35 -32.40 -6.73
CA PHE A 521 1.84 -33.52 -7.50
C PHE A 521 2.96 -33.92 -8.46
N PRO A 522 3.53 -35.13 -8.36
CA PRO A 522 4.38 -35.62 -9.43
C PRO A 522 3.51 -35.72 -10.68
N SER A 523 3.86 -34.95 -11.71
CA SER A 523 3.38 -35.16 -13.06
C SER A 523 3.88 -36.54 -13.53
N LYS A 524 3.17 -37.60 -13.16
CA LYS A 524 3.28 -38.87 -13.87
C LYS A 524 2.61 -38.66 -15.22
N GLY A 525 3.44 -38.45 -16.23
CA GLY A 525 3.06 -38.70 -17.61
C GLY A 525 2.61 -40.16 -17.71
N TYR A 526 1.30 -40.36 -17.83
CA TYR A 526 0.77 -41.61 -18.34
C TYR A 526 1.00 -41.60 -19.85
N GLY A 527 2.09 -42.25 -20.28
CA GLY A 527 2.15 -42.79 -21.62
C GLY A 527 1.07 -43.86 -21.75
N MET A 528 0.15 -43.67 -22.70
CA MET A 528 -0.73 -44.74 -23.14
C MET A 528 0.10 -45.82 -23.85
N PRO A 529 0.01 -47.10 -23.48
CA PRO A 529 0.28 -48.18 -24.41
C PRO A 529 -0.94 -48.34 -25.34
N SER A 530 -0.61 -48.67 -26.60
CA SER A 530 -1.48 -48.99 -27.73
C SER A 530 -2.75 -49.77 -27.42
#